data_AF-A0A352FIA1-F1
#
_entry.id   AF-A0A352FIA1-F1
#
_cell.length_a   1.000
_cell.length_b   1.000
_cell.length_c   1.000
_cell.angle_alpha   90.00
_cell.angle_beta   90.00
_cell.angle_gamma   90.00
#
_symmetry.space_group_name_H-M   'P 1'
#
loop_
_entity.id
_entity.type
_entity.pdbx_description
1 polymer ?
#
loop_
_entity_poly.entity_id
_entity_poly.type
_entity_poly.pdbx_seq_one_letter_code
_entity_poly.pdbx_strand_id
1 'polypeptide(L)'
;MLPESYIYGFAHVLFSAKSFNSYVFGKAYPHAVWFYFPAAMLVKSSLTFLILLVISIWVIARGRLRNRRALAFLLIPALIYLAASMLGGMNIGIRHILPVYIFLAILIAGATSVLVKSRRHWLYAVVLLLLFQAISVTRTFPNYIGYANEAFGGPKNVWRNLSDSSADWAQQLHAVKRYTDQRNIQRCWFVYFGTGVIDYDYYKIPCKLLPTVESIWLGTLSDATPAIDGPVFISAVDLTGFEFGPPPLNPYEQFKNLTPVDVIDSSVFVYDGHFEIPLAAGLAHAQRAGILLGEKKLPEALQEAQQAVALAPDSARVNAVMGTVLDALSRRTEARAYYESALQQALTMQPDFQLWLVPSLKQRLAADDNAVKDVAP
;
A
#
# COMPACT_ATOMS: atom_id res chain seq x y z
N MET A 1 32.35 9.47 -16.24
CA MET A 1 31.15 10.09 -15.64
C MET A 1 29.95 9.23 -16.04
N LEU A 2 28.98 9.03 -15.15
CA LEU A 2 27.74 8.32 -15.50
C LEU A 2 26.86 9.24 -16.38
N PRO A 3 26.01 8.68 -17.28
CA PRO A 3 25.08 9.50 -18.08
C PRO A 3 24.18 10.37 -17.20
N GLU A 4 23.89 11.59 -17.63
CA GLU A 4 23.04 12.53 -16.90
C GLU A 4 21.66 11.94 -16.57
N SER A 5 21.04 11.28 -17.55
CA SER A 5 19.76 10.60 -17.38
C SER A 5 19.81 9.50 -16.31
N TYR A 6 20.94 8.81 -16.17
CA TYR A 6 21.13 7.80 -15.12
C TYR A 6 21.20 8.45 -13.74
N ILE A 7 21.97 9.54 -13.60
CA ILE A 7 22.09 10.27 -12.33
C ILE A 7 20.73 10.84 -11.92
N TYR A 8 20.01 11.44 -12.86
CA TYR A 8 18.66 11.96 -12.64
C TYR A 8 17.70 10.85 -12.19
N GLY A 9 17.64 9.74 -12.93
CA GLY A 9 16.79 8.61 -12.57
C GLY A 9 17.12 8.02 -11.20
N PHE A 10 18.41 7.87 -10.89
CA PHE A 10 18.86 7.38 -9.58
C PHE A 10 18.48 8.35 -8.45
N ALA A 11 18.71 9.65 -8.63
CA ALA A 11 18.31 10.67 -7.65
C ALA A 11 16.79 10.71 -7.45
N HIS A 12 16.01 10.57 -8.53
CA HIS A 12 14.56 10.52 -8.48
C HIS A 12 14.06 9.30 -7.70
N VAL A 13 14.65 8.13 -7.90
CA VAL A 13 14.32 6.92 -7.12
C VAL A 13 14.64 7.12 -5.64
N LEU A 14 15.83 7.66 -5.31
CA LEU A 14 16.20 7.95 -3.92
C LEU A 14 15.28 8.98 -3.24
N PHE A 15 14.78 9.96 -4.01
CA PHE A 15 13.80 10.92 -3.51
C PHE A 15 12.43 10.26 -3.29
N SER A 16 11.95 9.51 -4.29
CA SER A 16 10.66 8.81 -4.24
C SER A 16 10.60 7.79 -3.10
N ALA A 17 11.72 7.11 -2.82
CA ALA A 17 11.86 6.16 -1.73
C ALA A 17 11.49 6.70 -0.34
N LYS A 18 11.47 8.03 -0.14
CA LYS A 18 11.12 8.66 1.13
C LYS A 18 9.62 8.78 1.39
N SER A 19 8.80 8.54 0.37
CA SER A 19 7.36 8.85 0.40
C SER A 19 6.46 7.61 0.39
N PHE A 20 7.04 6.40 0.46
CA PHE A 20 6.26 5.17 0.44
C PHE A 20 5.81 4.75 1.84
N ASN A 21 4.53 4.38 1.91
CA ASN A 21 3.96 3.71 3.07
C ASN A 21 4.44 2.26 3.14
N SER A 22 4.41 1.69 4.34
CA SER A 22 4.60 0.24 4.54
C SER A 22 3.36 -0.35 5.19
N TYR A 23 3.08 -1.62 4.92
CA TYR A 23 2.12 -2.39 5.70
C TYR A 23 2.65 -3.79 5.94
N VAL A 24 2.72 -4.16 7.22
CA VAL A 24 3.21 -5.47 7.67
C VAL A 24 2.44 -5.90 8.92
N PHE A 25 1.98 -7.15 8.96
CA PHE A 25 1.31 -7.79 10.10
C PHE A 25 0.17 -6.94 10.72
N GLY A 26 -0.72 -6.42 9.88
CA GLY A 26 -1.90 -5.69 10.33
C GLY A 26 -1.68 -4.22 10.65
N LYS A 27 -0.44 -3.70 10.51
CA LYS A 27 -0.12 -2.30 10.81
C LYS A 27 0.34 -1.54 9.56
N ALA A 28 -0.30 -0.41 9.31
CA ALA A 28 0.13 0.59 8.35
C ALA A 28 1.16 1.54 8.98
N TYR A 29 2.19 1.90 8.22
CA TYR A 29 3.23 2.85 8.57
C TYR A 29 3.32 3.90 7.45
N PRO A 30 3.37 5.20 7.77
CA PRO A 30 3.51 6.27 6.77
C PRO A 30 4.97 6.45 6.30
N HIS A 31 5.80 5.44 6.53
CA HIS A 31 7.22 5.43 6.20
C HIS A 31 7.70 3.99 6.04
N ALA A 32 8.92 3.85 5.52
CA ALA A 32 9.61 2.57 5.47
C ALA A 32 9.93 2.02 6.86
N VAL A 33 9.83 0.70 7.01
CA VAL A 33 10.30 -0.07 8.17
C VAL A 33 11.38 -1.07 7.73
N TRP A 34 12.47 -1.13 8.49
CA TRP A 34 13.66 -1.92 8.13
C TRP A 34 13.40 -3.43 8.02
N PHE A 35 12.41 -3.93 8.77
CA PHE A 35 12.09 -5.36 8.84
C PHE A 35 11.09 -5.81 7.76
N TYR A 36 10.64 -4.91 6.88
CA TYR A 36 9.67 -5.24 5.82
C TYR A 36 10.13 -6.40 4.95
N PHE A 37 11.34 -6.33 4.40
CA PHE A 37 11.84 -7.38 3.49
C PHE A 37 12.00 -8.74 4.17
N PRO A 38 12.62 -8.85 5.36
CA PRO A 38 12.60 -10.09 6.13
C PRO A 38 11.18 -10.62 6.39
N ALA A 39 10.24 -9.77 6.81
CA ALA A 39 8.85 -10.18 7.04
C ALA A 39 8.16 -10.63 5.74
N ALA A 40 8.37 -9.91 4.65
CA ALA A 40 7.85 -10.28 3.33
C ALA A 40 8.42 -11.63 2.87
N MET A 41 9.72 -11.90 3.08
CA MET A 41 10.30 -13.21 2.79
C MET A 41 9.64 -14.31 3.61
N LEU A 42 9.37 -14.08 4.90
CA LEU A 42 8.72 -15.07 5.75
C LEU A 42 7.29 -15.37 5.30
N VAL A 43 6.56 -14.38 4.79
CA VAL A 43 5.15 -14.55 4.36
C VAL A 43 5.05 -15.10 2.94
N LYS A 44 5.86 -14.56 2.00
CA LYS A 44 5.74 -14.81 0.56
C LYS A 44 6.57 -15.99 0.06
N SER A 45 7.60 -16.42 0.80
CA SER A 45 8.35 -17.62 0.41
C SER A 45 7.52 -18.87 0.70
N SER A 46 7.58 -19.87 -0.18
CA SER A 46 6.96 -21.16 0.11
C SER A 46 7.53 -21.78 1.38
N LEU A 47 6.70 -22.53 2.13
CA LEU A 47 7.20 -23.24 3.31
C LEU A 47 8.34 -24.20 2.94
N THR A 48 8.28 -24.83 1.76
CA THR A 48 9.39 -25.63 1.22
C THR A 48 10.69 -24.85 1.16
N PHE A 49 10.68 -23.64 0.61
CA PHE A 49 11.87 -22.79 0.54
C PHE A 49 12.39 -22.45 1.93
N LEU A 50 11.52 -22.05 2.86
CA LEU A 50 11.91 -21.69 4.22
C LEU A 50 12.46 -22.90 5.01
N ILE A 51 11.81 -24.06 4.93
CA ILE A 51 12.26 -25.30 5.58
C ILE A 51 13.63 -25.72 5.03
N LEU A 52 13.79 -25.73 3.70
CA LEU A 52 15.06 -26.07 3.07
C LEU A 52 16.16 -25.05 3.41
N LEU A 53 15.82 -23.76 3.55
CA LEU A 53 16.76 -22.72 3.98
C LEU A 53 17.25 -22.98 5.41
N VAL A 54 16.35 -23.29 6.34
CA VAL A 54 16.71 -23.66 7.73
C VAL A 54 17.59 -24.91 7.76
N ILE A 55 17.24 -25.94 6.97
CA ILE A 55 18.07 -27.15 6.83
C ILE A 55 19.46 -26.79 6.28
N SER A 56 19.53 -25.87 5.33
CA SER A 56 20.80 -25.43 4.74
C SER A 56 21.70 -24.75 5.77
N ILE A 57 21.14 -23.87 6.60
CA ILE A 57 21.85 -23.24 7.71
C ILE A 57 22.36 -24.31 8.69
N TRP A 58 21.54 -25.30 9.03
CA TRP A 58 21.95 -26.42 9.89
C TRP A 58 23.10 -27.26 9.29
N VAL A 59 23.05 -27.57 7.99
CA VAL A 59 24.11 -28.31 7.27
C VAL A 59 25.44 -27.55 7.32
N ILE A 60 25.39 -26.23 7.13
CA ILE A 60 26.56 -25.34 7.19
C ILE A 60 27.11 -25.29 8.62
N ALA A 61 26.24 -25.09 9.62
CA ALA A 61 26.61 -25.03 11.04
C ALA A 61 27.25 -26.34 11.54
N ARG A 62 26.80 -27.50 11.03
CA ARG A 62 27.41 -28.81 11.31
C ARG A 62 28.70 -29.07 10.54
N GLY A 63 29.17 -28.10 9.76
CA GLY A 63 30.41 -28.20 8.98
C GLY A 63 30.37 -29.29 7.91
N ARG A 64 29.18 -29.66 7.43
CA ARG A 64 28.99 -30.65 6.35
C ARG A 64 29.18 -30.03 4.96
N LEU A 65 28.92 -28.74 4.83
CA LEU A 65 29.23 -27.94 3.63
C LEU A 65 30.43 -27.04 3.93
N ARG A 66 31.64 -27.48 3.55
CA ARG A 66 32.91 -26.86 3.98
C ARG A 66 33.54 -25.87 3.00
N ASN A 67 32.98 -25.68 1.81
CA ASN A 67 33.57 -24.79 0.81
C ASN A 67 33.37 -23.31 1.19
N ARG A 68 34.29 -22.77 1.99
CA ARG A 68 34.23 -21.40 2.51
C ARG A 68 34.15 -20.35 1.40
N ARG A 69 34.86 -20.55 0.29
CA ARG A 69 34.84 -19.61 -0.84
C ARG A 69 33.46 -19.58 -1.51
N ALA A 70 32.88 -20.74 -1.76
CA ALA A 70 31.53 -20.83 -2.33
C ALA A 70 30.47 -20.25 -1.38
N LEU A 71 30.57 -20.55 -0.08
CA LEU A 71 29.66 -19.99 0.93
C LEU A 71 29.78 -18.46 0.99
N ALA A 72 30.98 -17.92 0.98
CA ALA A 72 31.20 -16.47 0.95
C ALA A 72 30.61 -15.84 -0.32
N PHE A 73 30.82 -16.48 -1.48
CA PHE A 73 30.28 -16.00 -2.76
C PHE A 73 28.74 -15.98 -2.80
N LEU A 74 28.08 -16.91 -2.11
CA LEU A 74 26.61 -16.93 -2.04
C LEU A 74 26.07 -15.99 -0.96
N LEU A 75 26.66 -16.00 0.23
CA LEU A 75 26.12 -15.28 1.39
C LEU A 75 26.45 -13.79 1.36
N ILE A 76 27.64 -13.38 0.96
CA ILE A 76 28.05 -11.97 1.01
C ILE A 76 27.16 -11.10 0.11
N PRO A 77 26.97 -11.40 -1.19
CA PRO A 77 26.10 -10.60 -2.04
C PRO A 77 24.64 -10.62 -1.57
N ALA A 78 24.13 -11.78 -1.15
CA ALA A 78 22.76 -11.91 -0.65
C ALA A 78 22.51 -11.05 0.59
N LEU A 79 23.43 -11.09 1.56
CA LEU A 79 23.33 -10.33 2.81
C LEU A 79 23.51 -8.83 2.58
N ILE A 80 24.48 -8.42 1.74
CA ILE A 80 24.68 -7.01 1.39
C ILE A 80 23.45 -6.47 0.68
N TYR A 81 22.92 -7.21 -0.30
CA TYR A 81 21.75 -6.77 -1.06
C TYR A 81 20.49 -6.67 -0.18
N LEU A 82 20.28 -7.67 0.70
CA LEU A 82 19.18 -7.63 1.67
C LEU A 82 19.33 -6.45 2.63
N ALA A 83 20.52 -6.24 3.21
CA ALA A 83 20.78 -5.11 4.10
C ALA A 83 20.59 -3.76 3.42
N ALA A 84 21.06 -3.61 2.18
CA ALA A 84 20.83 -2.40 1.39
C ALA A 84 19.33 -2.16 1.14
N SER A 85 18.58 -3.22 0.84
CA SER A 85 17.13 -3.14 0.61
C SER A 85 16.38 -2.75 1.89
N MET A 86 16.78 -3.30 3.05
CA MET A 86 16.22 -2.94 4.37
C MET A 86 16.43 -1.47 4.74
N LEU A 87 17.40 -0.80 4.11
CA LEU A 87 17.70 0.63 4.30
C LEU A 87 17.17 1.52 3.15
N GLY A 88 16.62 0.92 2.08
CA GLY A 88 16.34 1.59 0.81
C GLY A 88 15.01 2.35 0.71
N GLY A 89 14.19 2.36 1.75
CA GLY A 89 12.95 3.16 1.83
C GLY A 89 11.74 2.65 1.04
N MET A 90 11.93 1.83 0.00
CA MET A 90 10.86 1.35 -0.89
C MET A 90 10.25 0.01 -0.45
N ASN A 91 9.33 0.06 0.50
CA ASN A 91 8.66 -1.12 1.06
C ASN A 91 7.39 -1.54 0.29
N ILE A 92 7.54 -1.68 -1.03
CA ILE A 92 6.43 -1.84 -1.99
C ILE A 92 6.53 -3.14 -2.80
N GLY A 93 6.83 -4.27 -2.15
CA GLY A 93 6.85 -5.56 -2.85
C GLY A 93 8.11 -6.39 -2.63
N ILE A 94 7.94 -7.69 -2.46
CA ILE A 94 9.08 -8.62 -2.35
C ILE A 94 9.95 -8.69 -3.63
N ARG A 95 9.45 -8.21 -4.76
CA ARG A 95 10.18 -8.18 -6.05
C ARG A 95 11.52 -7.45 -5.96
N HIS A 96 11.63 -6.48 -5.06
CA HIS A 96 12.86 -5.70 -4.85
C HIS A 96 14.01 -6.52 -4.28
N ILE A 97 13.76 -7.72 -3.73
CA ILE A 97 14.80 -8.61 -3.18
C ILE A 97 14.90 -9.95 -3.92
N LEU A 98 14.35 -10.08 -5.14
CA LEU A 98 14.49 -11.30 -5.95
C LEU A 98 15.96 -11.75 -6.14
N PRO A 99 16.95 -10.85 -6.27
CA PRO A 99 18.35 -11.29 -6.32
C PRO A 99 18.79 -12.12 -5.11
N VAL A 100 18.25 -11.85 -3.92
CA VAL A 100 18.53 -12.63 -2.70
C VAL A 100 18.09 -14.09 -2.87
N TYR A 101 16.92 -14.32 -3.48
CA TYR A 101 16.39 -15.67 -3.72
C TYR A 101 17.29 -16.53 -4.60
N ILE A 102 17.98 -15.93 -5.58
CA ILE A 102 18.89 -16.65 -6.48
C ILE A 102 20.03 -17.28 -5.68
N PHE A 103 20.70 -16.49 -4.83
CA PHE A 103 21.81 -16.96 -4.01
C PHE A 103 21.35 -18.00 -2.99
N LEU A 104 20.21 -17.77 -2.34
CA LEU A 104 19.65 -18.69 -1.36
C LEU A 104 19.19 -20.01 -2.00
N ALA A 105 18.62 -19.99 -3.21
CA ALA A 105 18.22 -21.21 -3.93
C ALA A 105 19.44 -22.08 -4.29
N ILE A 106 20.55 -21.47 -4.74
CA ILE A 106 21.80 -22.20 -5.02
C ILE A 106 22.38 -22.77 -3.73
N LEU A 107 22.35 -22.01 -2.63
CA LEU A 107 22.78 -22.47 -1.31
C LEU A 107 21.98 -23.69 -0.86
N ILE A 108 20.65 -23.62 -1.01
CA ILE A 108 19.72 -24.72 -0.72
C ILE A 108 20.10 -25.95 -1.54
N ALA A 109 20.26 -25.81 -2.86
CA ALA A 109 20.61 -26.92 -3.74
C ALA A 109 21.93 -27.59 -3.32
N GLY A 110 22.94 -26.80 -2.96
CA GLY A 110 24.22 -27.30 -2.45
C GLY A 110 24.07 -28.08 -1.14
N ALA A 111 23.34 -27.54 -0.17
CA ALA A 111 23.13 -28.20 1.12
C ALA A 111 22.28 -29.47 0.99
N THR A 112 21.20 -29.45 0.19
CA THR A 112 20.37 -30.64 -0.06
C THR A 112 21.16 -31.73 -0.78
N SER A 113 22.05 -31.38 -1.71
CA SER A 113 22.92 -32.34 -2.40
C SER A 113 23.83 -33.09 -1.42
N VAL A 114 24.40 -32.40 -0.42
CA VAL A 114 25.22 -33.03 0.63
C VAL A 114 24.40 -34.04 1.44
N LEU A 115 23.15 -33.71 1.79
CA LEU A 115 22.28 -34.61 2.55
C LEU A 115 21.86 -35.83 1.74
N VAL A 116 21.44 -35.63 0.48
CA VAL A 116 21.03 -36.71 -0.43
C VAL A 116 22.18 -37.69 -0.69
N LYS A 117 23.40 -37.18 -0.91
CA LYS A 117 24.60 -38.02 -1.07
C LYS A 117 24.98 -38.77 0.20
N SER A 118 24.64 -38.24 1.38
CA SER A 118 24.93 -38.89 2.66
C SER A 118 23.96 -40.05 2.93
N ARG A 119 22.65 -39.86 2.77
CA ARG A 119 21.64 -40.90 2.99
C ARG A 119 20.44 -40.73 2.06
N ARG A 120 20.01 -41.84 1.43
CA ARG A 120 18.90 -41.85 0.44
C ARG A 120 17.56 -41.34 0.97
N HIS A 121 17.28 -41.43 2.27
CA HIS A 121 16.01 -40.91 2.81
C HIS A 121 15.86 -39.39 2.66
N TRP A 122 16.97 -38.64 2.60
CA TRP A 122 16.92 -37.20 2.33
C TRP A 122 16.41 -36.89 0.93
N LEU A 123 16.61 -37.79 -0.04
CA LEU A 123 16.02 -37.65 -1.37
C LEU A 123 14.50 -37.66 -1.28
N TYR A 124 13.93 -38.63 -0.55
CA TYR A 124 12.47 -38.71 -0.38
C TYR A 124 11.92 -37.50 0.37
N ALA A 125 12.63 -37.00 1.40
CA ALA A 125 12.24 -35.78 2.11
C ALA A 125 12.23 -34.54 1.20
N VAL A 126 13.28 -34.36 0.39
CA VAL A 126 13.36 -33.24 -0.57
C VAL A 126 12.27 -33.36 -1.63
N VAL A 127 12.05 -34.55 -2.20
CA VAL A 127 10.99 -34.79 -3.19
C VAL A 127 9.61 -34.50 -2.59
N LEU A 128 9.35 -34.93 -1.35
CA LEU A 128 8.09 -34.64 -0.65
C LEU A 128 7.87 -33.13 -0.49
N LEU A 129 8.89 -32.38 -0.10
CA LEU A 129 8.81 -30.92 0.01
C LEU A 129 8.59 -30.24 -1.35
N LEU A 130 9.22 -30.74 -2.42
CA LEU A 130 9.00 -30.22 -3.77
C LEU A 130 7.59 -30.52 -4.27
N LEU A 131 7.04 -31.71 -3.97
CA LEU A 131 5.64 -32.04 -4.25
C LEU A 131 4.68 -31.12 -3.47
N PHE A 132 4.97 -30.86 -2.19
CA PHE A 132 4.21 -29.89 -1.39
C PHE A 132 4.22 -28.50 -2.04
N GLN A 133 5.39 -28.03 -2.49
CA GLN A 133 5.49 -26.74 -3.19
C GLN A 133 4.69 -26.74 -4.50
N ALA A 134 4.73 -27.82 -5.28
CA ALA A 134 3.94 -27.93 -6.52
C ALA A 134 2.43 -27.85 -6.24
N ILE A 135 1.96 -28.49 -5.16
CA ILE A 135 0.56 -28.38 -4.72
C ILE A 135 0.22 -26.95 -4.29
N SER A 136 1.11 -26.29 -3.54
CA SER A 136 0.93 -24.89 -3.10
C SER A 136 0.82 -23.93 -4.29
N VAL A 137 1.72 -24.06 -5.27
CA VAL A 137 1.73 -23.23 -6.50
C VAL A 137 0.48 -23.49 -7.34
N THR A 138 0.11 -24.75 -7.56
CA THR A 138 -1.08 -25.09 -8.37
C THR A 138 -2.38 -24.60 -7.73
N ARG A 139 -2.50 -24.64 -6.40
CA ARG A 139 -3.65 -24.07 -5.68
C ARG A 139 -3.73 -22.55 -5.74
N THR A 140 -2.62 -21.88 -5.99
CA THR A 140 -2.55 -20.42 -6.08
C THR A 140 -2.82 -19.92 -7.51
N PHE A 141 -2.70 -20.78 -8.52
CA PHE A 141 -3.04 -20.42 -9.90
C PHE A 141 -4.50 -19.96 -10.00
N PRO A 142 -4.80 -18.87 -10.75
CA PRO A 142 -3.87 -18.07 -11.57
C PRO A 142 -3.21 -16.87 -10.85
N ASN A 143 -3.47 -16.66 -9.55
CA ASN A 143 -3.24 -15.38 -8.89
C ASN A 143 -2.05 -15.42 -7.92
N TYR A 144 -0.87 -15.53 -8.51
CA TYR A 144 0.40 -15.67 -7.78
C TYR A 144 0.82 -14.43 -6.98
N ILE A 145 0.41 -13.23 -7.41
CA ILE A 145 0.71 -11.99 -6.68
C ILE A 145 0.10 -12.05 -5.27
N GLY A 146 -1.09 -12.61 -5.11
CA GLY A 146 -1.74 -12.79 -3.80
C GLY A 146 -1.18 -13.94 -2.96
N TYR A 147 -0.10 -14.62 -3.37
CA TYR A 147 0.44 -15.75 -2.62
C TYR A 147 0.91 -15.35 -1.22
N ALA A 148 0.48 -16.07 -0.20
CA ALA A 148 1.16 -16.18 1.09
C ALA A 148 1.26 -17.66 1.43
N ASN A 149 2.29 -18.06 2.17
CA ASN A 149 2.44 -19.46 2.53
C ASN A 149 1.42 -19.89 3.60
N GLU A 150 1.32 -21.20 3.79
CA GLU A 150 0.29 -21.83 4.61
C GLU A 150 0.41 -21.46 6.10
N ALA A 151 1.60 -21.14 6.60
CA ALA A 151 1.80 -20.72 7.99
C ALA A 151 1.24 -19.32 8.28
N PHE A 152 1.07 -18.49 7.25
CA PHE A 152 0.47 -17.16 7.35
C PHE A 152 -1.00 -17.13 6.88
N GLY A 153 -1.62 -18.29 6.67
CA GLY A 153 -3.03 -18.44 6.31
C GLY A 153 -3.31 -18.53 4.81
N GLY A 154 -2.27 -18.69 3.98
CA GLY A 154 -2.43 -18.83 2.55
C GLY A 154 -2.88 -17.54 1.84
N PRO A 155 -3.20 -17.61 0.53
CA PRO A 155 -3.61 -16.45 -0.26
C PRO A 155 -4.80 -15.66 0.33
N LYS A 156 -5.73 -16.34 1.01
CA LYS A 156 -6.90 -15.73 1.64
C LYS A 156 -6.57 -14.71 2.74
N ASN A 157 -5.35 -14.77 3.29
CA ASN A 157 -4.94 -13.97 4.43
C ASN A 157 -3.72 -13.07 4.12
N VAL A 158 -3.31 -12.97 2.86
CA VAL A 158 -2.14 -12.16 2.46
C VAL A 158 -2.33 -10.70 2.87
N TRP A 159 -3.52 -10.14 2.65
CA TRP A 159 -3.88 -8.75 2.97
C TRP A 159 -3.75 -8.38 4.45
N ARG A 160 -3.83 -9.37 5.35
CA ARG A 160 -3.59 -9.13 6.79
C ARG A 160 -2.11 -9.04 7.12
N ASN A 161 -1.26 -9.68 6.34
CA ASN A 161 0.18 -9.78 6.59
C ASN A 161 0.99 -8.75 5.80
N LEU A 162 0.59 -8.49 4.56
CA LEU A 162 1.24 -7.57 3.63
C LEU A 162 0.15 -6.88 2.81
N SER A 163 0.42 -5.65 2.38
CA SER A 163 -0.45 -4.88 1.49
C SER A 163 0.36 -4.35 0.30
N ASP A 164 -0.16 -3.37 -0.43
CA ASP A 164 0.42 -2.86 -1.68
C ASP A 164 0.55 -3.99 -2.73
N SER A 165 1.46 -3.83 -3.68
CA SER A 165 1.87 -4.80 -4.69
C SER A 165 2.50 -6.10 -4.16
N SER A 166 2.61 -6.28 -2.84
CA SER A 166 2.82 -7.60 -2.22
C SER A 166 1.53 -8.42 -2.08
N ALA A 167 0.36 -7.79 -2.14
CA ALA A 167 -0.95 -8.45 -2.05
C ALA A 167 -1.78 -8.22 -3.32
N ASP A 168 -1.70 -7.03 -3.91
CA ASP A 168 -2.54 -6.59 -5.01
C ASP A 168 -1.75 -5.65 -5.94
N TRP A 169 -1.71 -5.96 -7.24
CA TRP A 169 -1.15 -5.08 -8.25
C TRP A 169 -2.04 -5.06 -9.50
N ALA A 170 -3.34 -4.97 -9.27
CA ALA A 170 -4.40 -4.84 -10.26
C ALA A 170 -4.73 -6.07 -11.13
N GLN A 171 -4.23 -7.25 -10.77
CA GLN A 171 -4.44 -8.48 -11.55
C GLN A 171 -5.90 -8.99 -11.56
N GLN A 172 -6.74 -8.51 -10.63
CA GLN A 172 -8.07 -9.04 -10.32
C GLN A 172 -9.15 -8.46 -11.23
N LEU A 173 -8.87 -7.42 -12.02
CA LEU A 173 -9.87 -6.73 -12.84
C LEU A 173 -10.63 -7.68 -13.78
N HIS A 174 -9.95 -8.68 -14.36
CA HIS A 174 -10.62 -9.73 -15.14
C HIS A 174 -11.56 -10.61 -14.31
N ALA A 175 -11.19 -10.93 -13.07
CA ALA A 175 -12.03 -11.68 -12.14
C ALA A 175 -13.23 -10.85 -11.68
N VAL A 176 -13.03 -9.54 -11.43
CA VAL A 176 -14.08 -8.58 -11.10
C VAL A 176 -15.10 -8.48 -12.23
N LYS A 177 -14.65 -8.32 -13.48
CA LYS A 177 -15.55 -8.29 -14.63
C LYS A 177 -16.38 -9.58 -14.77
N ARG A 178 -15.72 -10.73 -14.61
CA ARG A 178 -16.41 -12.03 -14.64
C ARG A 178 -17.46 -12.14 -13.54
N TYR A 179 -17.13 -11.64 -12.35
CA TYR A 179 -18.02 -11.62 -11.21
C TYR A 179 -19.26 -10.76 -11.47
N THR A 180 -19.09 -9.55 -12.02
CA THR A 180 -20.21 -8.66 -12.34
C THR A 180 -21.11 -9.27 -13.41
N ASP A 181 -20.54 -9.89 -14.44
CA ASP A 181 -21.32 -10.56 -15.49
C ASP A 181 -22.14 -11.73 -14.97
N GLN A 182 -21.51 -12.62 -14.18
CA GLN A 182 -22.18 -13.81 -13.64
C GLN A 182 -23.36 -13.47 -12.72
N ARG A 183 -23.30 -12.32 -12.06
CA ARG A 183 -24.34 -11.85 -11.13
C ARG A 183 -25.25 -10.79 -11.74
N ASN A 184 -25.10 -10.48 -13.03
CA ASN A 184 -25.83 -9.42 -13.73
C ASN A 184 -25.77 -8.06 -13.02
N ILE A 185 -24.63 -7.73 -12.39
CA ILE A 185 -24.43 -6.44 -11.72
C ILE A 185 -24.20 -5.38 -12.80
N GLN A 186 -25.13 -4.45 -12.93
CA GLN A 186 -25.07 -3.37 -13.92
C GLN A 186 -24.63 -2.02 -13.34
N ARG A 187 -24.60 -1.90 -12.01
CA ARG A 187 -24.15 -0.70 -11.28
C ARG A 187 -23.53 -1.16 -9.96
N CYS A 188 -22.36 -0.64 -9.66
CA CYS A 188 -21.62 -0.91 -8.43
C CYS A 188 -20.71 0.27 -8.10
N TRP A 189 -20.09 0.22 -6.93
CA TRP A 189 -19.02 1.12 -6.52
C TRP A 189 -17.73 0.34 -6.41
N PHE A 190 -16.60 0.95 -6.76
CA PHE A 190 -15.31 0.29 -6.70
C PHE A 190 -14.25 1.21 -6.11
N VAL A 191 -13.70 0.79 -4.98
CA VAL A 191 -12.49 1.34 -4.38
C VAL A 191 -11.35 0.41 -4.76
N TYR A 192 -10.42 0.86 -5.60
CA TYR A 192 -9.39 -0.03 -6.10
C TYR A 192 -8.03 0.62 -6.30
N PHE A 193 -7.00 -0.13 -5.89
CA PHE A 193 -5.60 0.22 -6.07
C PHE A 193 -5.20 0.21 -7.54
N GLY A 194 -4.47 1.22 -7.99
CA GLY A 194 -4.19 1.45 -9.42
C GLY A 194 -5.17 2.41 -10.09
N THR A 195 -6.10 3.02 -9.34
CA THR A 195 -7.06 3.98 -9.90
C THR A 195 -6.35 5.24 -10.43
N GLY A 196 -6.57 5.54 -11.71
CA GLY A 196 -5.93 6.64 -12.43
C GLY A 196 -4.72 6.19 -13.28
N VAL A 197 -4.10 5.06 -12.94
CA VAL A 197 -3.07 4.42 -13.79
C VAL A 197 -3.70 3.46 -14.79
N ILE A 198 -4.82 2.85 -14.41
CA ILE A 198 -5.49 1.81 -15.19
C ILE A 198 -6.77 2.37 -15.81
N ASP A 199 -6.95 2.05 -17.09
CA ASP A 199 -8.20 2.28 -17.80
C ASP A 199 -9.22 1.18 -17.43
N TYR A 200 -10.23 1.53 -16.63
CA TYR A 200 -11.29 0.60 -16.24
C TYR A 200 -12.32 0.35 -17.35
N ASP A 201 -12.47 1.30 -18.29
CA ASP A 201 -13.41 1.16 -19.40
C ASP A 201 -12.97 0.02 -20.33
N TYR A 202 -11.65 -0.20 -20.46
CA TYR A 202 -11.09 -1.37 -21.13
C TYR A 202 -11.64 -2.70 -20.57
N TYR A 203 -11.79 -2.82 -19.26
CA TYR A 203 -12.32 -4.02 -18.60
C TYR A 203 -13.84 -4.09 -18.61
N LYS A 204 -14.53 -3.00 -19.00
CA LYS A 204 -16.00 -2.89 -19.04
C LYS A 204 -16.65 -3.18 -17.68
N ILE A 205 -15.97 -2.81 -16.58
CA ILE A 205 -16.50 -3.01 -15.23
C ILE A 205 -17.56 -1.92 -14.99
N PRO A 206 -18.81 -2.28 -14.66
CA PRO A 206 -19.92 -1.32 -14.58
C PRO A 206 -19.96 -0.57 -13.24
N CYS A 207 -18.80 -0.36 -12.61
CA CYS A 207 -18.70 0.29 -11.31
C CYS A 207 -18.25 1.74 -11.44
N LYS A 208 -18.81 2.61 -10.60
CA LYS A 208 -18.29 3.95 -10.37
C LYS A 208 -17.11 3.90 -9.42
N LEU A 209 -16.04 4.61 -9.76
CA LEU A 209 -14.82 4.66 -8.95
C LEU A 209 -15.00 5.60 -7.77
N LEU A 210 -14.59 5.13 -6.60
CA LEU A 210 -14.51 5.90 -5.36
C LEU A 210 -13.06 6.37 -5.11
N PRO A 211 -12.83 7.46 -4.37
CA PRO A 211 -11.51 8.06 -4.26
C PRO A 211 -10.53 7.17 -3.50
N THR A 212 -9.33 7.03 -4.05
CA THR A 212 -8.16 6.41 -3.41
C THR A 212 -7.07 7.46 -3.26
N VAL A 213 -6.00 7.19 -2.51
CA VAL A 213 -4.87 8.14 -2.42
C VAL A 213 -4.22 8.30 -3.79
N GLU A 214 -4.08 7.20 -4.53
CA GLU A 214 -3.53 7.22 -5.89
C GLU A 214 -4.40 8.02 -6.86
N SER A 215 -5.73 7.82 -6.84
CA SER A 215 -6.64 8.59 -7.71
C SER A 215 -6.56 10.08 -7.39
N ILE A 216 -6.43 10.43 -6.11
CA ILE A 216 -6.27 11.82 -5.68
C ILE A 216 -4.94 12.40 -6.16
N TRP A 217 -3.85 11.65 -6.04
CA TRP A 217 -2.52 12.08 -6.47
C TRP A 217 -2.43 12.29 -7.98
N LEU A 218 -3.07 11.41 -8.77
CA LEU A 218 -3.12 11.49 -10.23
C LEU A 218 -4.16 12.49 -10.76
N GLY A 219 -4.92 13.16 -9.90
CA GLY A 219 -5.96 14.09 -10.32
C GLY A 219 -7.19 13.43 -10.97
N THR A 220 -7.36 12.11 -10.79
CA THR A 220 -8.54 11.38 -11.24
C THR A 220 -9.69 11.67 -10.30
N LEU A 221 -10.72 12.36 -10.81
CA LEU A 221 -11.89 12.74 -10.05
C LEU A 221 -12.81 11.53 -9.80
N SER A 222 -13.44 11.51 -8.63
CA SER A 222 -14.47 10.56 -8.28
C SER A 222 -15.83 11.25 -8.14
N ASP A 223 -16.90 10.49 -8.41
CA ASP A 223 -18.30 10.88 -8.17
C ASP A 223 -18.81 10.45 -6.78
N ALA A 224 -17.92 10.37 -5.79
CA ALA A 224 -18.29 9.94 -4.45
C ALA A 224 -19.35 10.86 -3.83
N THR A 225 -20.46 10.25 -3.44
CA THR A 225 -21.55 10.88 -2.69
C THR A 225 -21.42 10.54 -1.20
N PRO A 226 -22.00 11.33 -0.27
CA PRO A 226 -21.93 11.06 1.16
C PRO A 226 -22.47 9.69 1.57
N ALA A 227 -23.43 9.17 0.81
CA ALA A 227 -23.95 7.83 0.97
C ALA A 227 -23.99 7.12 -0.39
N ILE A 228 -23.84 5.80 -0.36
CA ILE A 228 -23.88 4.93 -1.54
C ILE A 228 -24.75 3.71 -1.28
N ASP A 229 -25.42 3.25 -2.34
CA ASP A 229 -26.28 2.08 -2.33
C ASP A 229 -25.80 1.01 -3.32
N GLY A 230 -26.03 -0.25 -2.95
CA GLY A 230 -25.81 -1.43 -3.76
C GLY A 230 -24.43 -2.06 -3.57
N PRO A 231 -23.93 -2.81 -4.57
CA PRO A 231 -22.68 -3.55 -4.45
C PRO A 231 -21.47 -2.60 -4.38
N VAL A 232 -20.62 -2.79 -3.37
CA VAL A 232 -19.37 -2.05 -3.17
C VAL A 232 -18.20 -3.02 -3.15
N PHE A 233 -17.26 -2.81 -4.06
CA PHE A 233 -16.06 -3.63 -4.18
C PHE A 233 -14.89 -2.82 -3.62
N ILE A 234 -14.05 -3.43 -2.79
CA ILE A 234 -12.93 -2.74 -2.15
C ILE A 234 -11.69 -3.62 -2.25
N SER A 235 -10.60 -3.09 -2.84
CA SER A 235 -9.32 -3.79 -2.86
C SER A 235 -8.74 -3.96 -1.46
N ALA A 236 -7.94 -4.99 -1.26
CA ALA A 236 -7.24 -5.26 -0.01
C ALA A 236 -6.35 -4.09 0.41
N VAL A 237 -5.77 -3.38 -0.55
CA VAL A 237 -4.85 -2.28 -0.32
C VAL A 237 -5.59 -1.09 0.30
N ASP A 238 -6.72 -0.74 -0.29
CA ASP A 238 -7.59 0.32 0.22
C ASP A 238 -8.24 -0.09 1.55
N LEU A 239 -8.73 -1.33 1.63
CA LEU A 239 -9.41 -1.85 2.80
C LEU A 239 -8.46 -1.86 4.01
N THR A 240 -7.19 -2.22 3.85
CA THR A 240 -6.22 -2.27 4.96
C THR A 240 -5.85 -0.89 5.52
N GLY A 241 -6.11 0.18 4.76
CA GLY A 241 -5.62 1.52 5.07
C GLY A 241 -4.13 1.66 4.75
N PHE A 242 -3.58 0.87 3.83
CA PHE A 242 -2.20 1.05 3.36
C PHE A 242 -2.01 2.44 2.76
N GLU A 243 -2.98 2.89 1.97
CA GLU A 243 -2.95 4.20 1.32
C GLU A 243 -3.26 5.33 2.29
N PHE A 244 -4.51 5.40 2.77
CA PHE A 244 -4.97 6.51 3.60
C PHE A 244 -4.37 6.50 5.01
N GLY A 245 -3.96 5.33 5.52
CA GLY A 245 -3.58 5.15 6.92
C GLY A 245 -4.71 4.58 7.77
N PRO A 246 -4.49 4.42 9.09
CA PRO A 246 -5.52 4.00 10.03
C PRO A 246 -6.53 5.13 10.33
N PRO A 247 -7.63 4.84 11.04
CA PRO A 247 -8.56 5.87 11.50
C PRO A 247 -7.85 7.01 12.25
N PRO A 248 -8.32 8.26 12.08
CA PRO A 248 -9.53 8.67 11.33
C PRO A 248 -9.30 8.89 9.81
N LEU A 249 -8.17 8.48 9.24
CA LEU A 249 -7.78 8.84 7.87
C LEU A 249 -8.49 8.04 6.78
N ASN A 250 -8.83 6.77 7.05
CA ASN A 250 -9.39 5.87 6.05
C ASN A 250 -10.91 6.05 5.90
N PRO A 251 -11.43 6.53 4.76
CA PRO A 251 -12.87 6.66 4.54
C PRO A 251 -13.61 5.30 4.48
N TYR A 252 -12.87 4.20 4.30
CA TYR A 252 -13.44 2.86 4.15
C TYR A 252 -13.26 1.99 5.41
N GLU A 253 -12.88 2.59 6.55
CA GLU A 253 -12.60 1.81 7.76
C GLU A 253 -13.78 0.93 8.20
N GLN A 254 -15.01 1.45 8.08
CA GLN A 254 -16.22 0.72 8.49
C GLN A 254 -16.27 -0.70 7.87
N PHE A 255 -15.80 -0.85 6.64
CA PHE A 255 -15.85 -2.11 5.90
C PHE A 255 -14.94 -3.19 6.48
N LYS A 256 -13.89 -2.83 7.26
CA LYS A 256 -13.06 -3.81 7.96
C LYS A 256 -13.81 -4.59 9.03
N ASN A 257 -14.84 -3.99 9.62
CA ASN A 257 -15.66 -4.57 10.67
C ASN A 257 -16.90 -5.29 10.12
N LEU A 258 -17.15 -5.16 8.83
CA LEU A 258 -18.25 -5.84 8.15
C LEU A 258 -17.78 -7.19 7.60
N THR A 259 -18.70 -8.15 7.59
CA THR A 259 -18.45 -9.42 6.88
C THR A 259 -18.75 -9.21 5.40
N PRO A 260 -17.78 -9.39 4.49
CA PRO A 260 -18.03 -9.29 3.05
C PRO A 260 -18.98 -10.40 2.60
N VAL A 261 -19.86 -10.09 1.64
CA VAL A 261 -20.77 -11.09 1.04
C VAL A 261 -20.03 -12.05 0.10
N ASP A 262 -18.91 -11.60 -0.47
CA ASP A 262 -18.02 -12.43 -1.28
C ASP A 262 -16.60 -11.84 -1.29
N VAL A 263 -15.61 -12.63 -1.72
CA VAL A 263 -14.23 -12.19 -1.92
C VAL A 263 -13.74 -12.66 -3.29
N ILE A 264 -13.56 -11.69 -4.19
CA ILE A 264 -13.04 -11.92 -5.53
C ILE A 264 -11.52 -12.01 -5.43
N ASP A 265 -10.99 -13.15 -5.84
CA ASP A 265 -9.56 -13.40 -5.95
C ASP A 265 -8.73 -13.12 -4.68
N SER A 266 -9.31 -13.41 -3.51
CA SER A 266 -8.66 -13.22 -2.19
C SER A 266 -8.19 -11.80 -1.86
N SER A 267 -8.49 -10.79 -2.68
CA SER A 267 -8.08 -9.40 -2.45
C SER A 267 -9.14 -8.35 -2.75
N VAL A 268 -10.23 -8.65 -3.45
CA VAL A 268 -11.33 -7.69 -3.65
C VAL A 268 -12.53 -8.14 -2.85
N PHE A 269 -12.86 -7.37 -1.82
CA PHE A 269 -13.95 -7.65 -0.90
C PHE A 269 -15.24 -7.05 -1.44
N VAL A 270 -16.29 -7.87 -1.48
CA VAL A 270 -17.61 -7.45 -1.96
C VAL A 270 -18.52 -7.23 -0.77
N TYR A 271 -19.16 -6.07 -0.74
CA TYR A 271 -20.20 -5.69 0.19
C TYR A 271 -21.46 -5.33 -0.62
N ASP A 272 -22.63 -5.42 0.00
CA ASP A 272 -23.89 -5.02 -0.62
C ASP A 272 -24.79 -4.40 0.46
N GLY A 273 -25.38 -3.25 0.16
CA GLY A 273 -26.21 -2.53 1.10
C GLY A 273 -26.12 -1.01 0.94
N HIS A 274 -26.44 -0.31 2.02
CA HIS A 274 -26.36 1.14 2.12
C HIS A 274 -25.21 1.52 3.05
N PHE A 275 -24.33 2.42 2.59
CA PHE A 275 -23.14 2.82 3.34
C PHE A 275 -22.94 4.33 3.33
N GLU A 276 -22.75 4.90 4.51
CA GLU A 276 -22.38 6.30 4.70
C GLU A 276 -20.86 6.44 4.55
N ILE A 277 -20.39 7.17 3.55
CA ILE A 277 -18.98 7.46 3.27
C ILE A 277 -18.70 8.97 3.18
N PRO A 278 -19.15 9.80 4.15
CA PRO A 278 -19.02 11.26 4.09
C PRO A 278 -17.57 11.73 3.98
N LEU A 279 -16.62 10.99 4.58
CA LEU A 279 -15.19 11.28 4.43
C LEU A 279 -14.70 11.08 2.99
N ALA A 280 -15.14 10.04 2.27
CA ALA A 280 -14.76 9.83 0.87
C ALA A 280 -15.29 10.98 0.00
N ALA A 281 -16.56 11.35 0.17
CA ALA A 281 -17.16 12.46 -0.54
C ALA A 281 -16.45 13.79 -0.25
N GLY A 282 -16.18 14.07 1.04
CA GLY A 282 -15.44 15.26 1.45
C GLY A 282 -14.02 15.31 0.85
N LEU A 283 -13.32 14.18 0.78
CA LEU A 283 -12.00 14.10 0.14
C LEU A 283 -12.07 14.32 -1.38
N ALA A 284 -13.12 13.83 -2.06
CA ALA A 284 -13.33 14.07 -3.48
C ALA A 284 -13.58 15.56 -3.77
N HIS A 285 -14.41 16.24 -2.97
CA HIS A 285 -14.62 17.69 -3.06
C HIS A 285 -13.32 18.48 -2.73
N ALA A 286 -12.57 18.07 -1.72
CA ALA A 286 -11.28 18.69 -1.39
C ALA A 286 -10.25 18.54 -2.53
N GLN A 287 -10.24 17.41 -3.22
CA GLN A 287 -9.42 17.21 -4.42
C GLN A 287 -9.83 18.18 -5.54
N ARG A 288 -11.14 18.29 -5.84
CA ARG A 288 -11.67 19.23 -6.84
C ARG A 288 -11.29 20.67 -6.52
N ALA A 289 -11.43 21.08 -5.25
CA ALA A 289 -11.02 22.39 -4.78
C ALA A 289 -9.51 22.65 -5.04
N GLY A 290 -8.65 21.66 -4.77
CA GLY A 290 -7.22 21.76 -5.04
C GLY A 290 -6.88 21.91 -6.54
N ILE A 291 -7.58 21.17 -7.41
CA ILE A 291 -7.42 21.28 -8.87
C ILE A 291 -7.86 22.66 -9.36
N LEU A 292 -9.07 23.11 -8.97
CA LEU A 292 -9.60 24.42 -9.34
C LEU A 292 -8.73 25.58 -8.83
N LEU A 293 -8.14 25.42 -7.64
CA LEU A 293 -7.17 26.37 -7.10
C LEU A 293 -5.92 26.45 -8.00
N GLY A 294 -5.39 25.32 -8.46
CA GLY A 294 -4.29 25.27 -9.43
C GLY A 294 -4.63 25.93 -10.78
N GLU A 295 -5.89 25.80 -11.21
CA GLU A 295 -6.45 26.47 -12.38
C GLU A 295 -6.80 27.96 -12.15
N LYS A 296 -6.59 28.49 -10.93
CA LYS A 296 -6.94 29.86 -10.51
C LYS A 296 -8.44 30.20 -10.54
N LYS A 297 -9.30 29.19 -10.54
CA LYS A 297 -10.77 29.32 -10.43
C LYS A 297 -11.18 29.42 -8.96
N LEU A 298 -10.83 30.55 -8.34
CA LEU A 298 -10.92 30.72 -6.88
C LEU A 298 -12.36 30.65 -6.32
N PRO A 299 -13.40 31.24 -6.97
CA PRO A 299 -14.78 31.12 -6.49
C PRO A 299 -15.28 29.68 -6.48
N GLU A 300 -14.98 28.92 -7.53
CA GLU A 300 -15.35 27.51 -7.66
C GLU A 300 -14.57 26.64 -6.67
N ALA A 301 -13.26 26.90 -6.50
CA ALA A 301 -12.46 26.23 -5.50
C ALA A 301 -13.00 26.43 -4.07
N LEU A 302 -13.48 27.64 -3.76
CA LEU A 302 -14.10 27.94 -2.47
C LEU A 302 -15.40 27.15 -2.27
N GLN A 303 -16.25 27.08 -3.29
CA GLN A 303 -17.51 26.33 -3.21
C GLN A 303 -17.25 24.84 -2.95
N GLU A 304 -16.31 24.23 -3.67
CA GLU A 304 -15.92 22.83 -3.47
C GLU A 304 -15.29 22.61 -2.08
N ALA A 305 -14.44 23.53 -1.61
CA ALA A 305 -13.86 23.44 -0.27
C ALA A 305 -14.91 23.56 0.85
N GLN A 306 -15.93 24.40 0.68
CA GLN A 306 -17.05 24.51 1.61
C GLN A 306 -17.88 23.22 1.66
N GLN A 307 -18.16 22.61 0.50
CA GLN A 307 -18.83 21.32 0.44
C GLN A 307 -18.00 20.23 1.13
N ALA A 308 -16.68 20.21 0.90
CA ALA A 308 -15.78 19.27 1.54
C ALA A 308 -15.86 19.36 3.07
N VAL A 309 -15.77 20.57 3.64
CA VAL A 309 -15.87 20.82 5.09
C VAL A 309 -17.25 20.42 5.63
N ALA A 310 -18.33 20.71 4.91
CA ALA A 310 -19.67 20.33 5.34
C ALA A 310 -19.84 18.80 5.45
N LEU A 311 -19.18 18.04 4.58
CA LEU A 311 -19.22 16.58 4.56
C LEU A 311 -18.28 15.94 5.58
N ALA A 312 -17.08 16.49 5.76
CA ALA A 312 -16.05 15.90 6.61
C ALA A 312 -15.35 16.95 7.49
N PRO A 313 -16.08 17.57 8.44
CA PRO A 313 -15.55 18.65 9.27
C PRO A 313 -14.42 18.19 10.20
N ASP A 314 -14.35 16.90 10.54
CA ASP A 314 -13.31 16.33 11.39
C ASP A 314 -12.06 15.86 10.61
N SER A 315 -12.02 16.07 9.29
CA SER A 315 -10.85 15.69 8.49
C SER A 315 -9.80 16.81 8.48
N ALA A 316 -8.62 16.51 9.01
CA ALA A 316 -7.50 17.45 8.99
C ALA A 316 -7.13 17.88 7.56
N ARG A 317 -7.18 16.94 6.59
CA ARG A 317 -6.86 17.22 5.19
C ARG A 317 -7.89 18.16 4.56
N VAL A 318 -9.18 17.94 4.84
CA VAL A 318 -10.27 18.77 4.31
C VAL A 318 -10.17 20.20 4.85
N ASN A 319 -9.98 20.35 6.16
CA ASN A 319 -9.78 21.66 6.78
C ASN A 319 -8.53 22.37 6.24
N ALA A 320 -7.42 21.65 6.04
CA ALA A 320 -6.20 22.22 5.47
C ALA A 320 -6.40 22.74 4.02
N VAL A 321 -7.21 22.04 3.21
CA VAL A 321 -7.56 22.49 1.86
C VAL A 321 -8.41 23.76 1.93
N MET A 322 -9.41 23.83 2.81
CA MET A 322 -10.20 25.06 3.00
C MET A 322 -9.32 26.25 3.40
N GLY A 323 -8.41 26.07 4.36
CA GLY A 323 -7.43 27.10 4.74
C GLY A 323 -6.59 27.55 3.54
N THR A 324 -6.10 26.62 2.73
CA THR A 324 -5.27 26.92 1.55
C THR A 324 -6.05 27.72 0.49
N VAL A 325 -7.34 27.40 0.26
CA VAL A 325 -8.20 28.14 -0.66
C VAL A 325 -8.49 29.54 -0.14
N LEU A 326 -8.76 29.70 1.16
CA LEU A 326 -8.98 31.00 1.79
C LEU A 326 -7.73 31.89 1.75
N ASP A 327 -6.55 31.33 1.95
CA ASP A 327 -5.28 32.06 1.79
C ASP A 327 -5.11 32.60 0.38
N ALA A 328 -5.43 31.80 -0.65
CA ALA A 328 -5.37 32.23 -2.03
C ALA A 328 -6.37 33.35 -2.36
N LEU A 329 -7.47 33.43 -1.60
CA LEU A 329 -8.44 34.52 -1.64
C LEU A 329 -8.07 35.71 -0.74
N SER A 330 -6.88 35.71 -0.13
CA SER A 330 -6.43 36.71 0.85
C SER A 330 -7.30 36.82 2.10
N ARG A 331 -8.07 35.78 2.44
CA ARG A 331 -8.95 35.69 3.63
C ARG A 331 -8.24 35.01 4.80
N ARG A 332 -7.06 35.52 5.17
CA ARG A 332 -6.14 34.87 6.12
C ARG A 332 -6.72 34.65 7.51
N THR A 333 -7.50 35.60 8.02
CA THR A 333 -8.13 35.47 9.34
C THR A 333 -9.09 34.27 9.40
N GLU A 334 -9.83 34.02 8.32
CA GLU A 334 -10.70 32.85 8.22
C GLU A 334 -9.90 31.58 7.97
N ALA A 335 -8.87 31.64 7.13
CA ALA A 335 -7.98 30.51 6.85
C ALA A 335 -7.35 29.95 8.12
N ARG A 336 -6.93 30.83 9.04
CA ARG A 336 -6.35 30.46 10.33
C ARG A 336 -7.23 29.52 11.13
N ALA A 337 -8.54 29.81 11.24
CA ALA A 337 -9.47 28.96 12.01
C ALA A 337 -9.53 27.53 11.44
N TYR A 338 -9.47 27.38 10.11
CA TYR A 338 -9.42 26.08 9.46
C TYR A 338 -8.07 25.38 9.65
N TYR A 339 -6.95 26.11 9.66
CA TYR A 339 -5.65 25.51 9.98
C TYR A 339 -5.55 25.07 11.44
N GLU A 340 -6.13 25.82 12.38
CA GLU A 340 -6.22 25.45 13.79
C GLU A 340 -7.09 24.19 13.97
N SER A 341 -8.25 24.13 13.32
CA SER A 341 -9.09 22.92 13.24
C SER A 341 -8.31 21.74 12.65
N ALA A 342 -7.64 21.94 11.51
CA ALA A 342 -6.83 20.90 10.88
C ALA A 342 -5.73 20.38 11.81
N LEU A 343 -5.07 21.28 12.55
CA LEU A 343 -4.03 20.92 13.50
C LEU A 343 -4.62 20.13 14.68
N GLN A 344 -5.75 20.56 15.23
CA GLN A 344 -6.44 19.84 16.29
C GLN A 344 -6.78 18.41 15.86
N GLN A 345 -7.35 18.26 14.65
CA GLN A 345 -7.68 16.94 14.10
C GLN A 345 -6.41 16.10 13.82
N ALA A 346 -5.36 16.72 13.30
CA ALA A 346 -4.08 16.04 13.05
C ALA A 346 -3.44 15.50 14.34
N LEU A 347 -3.60 16.19 15.46
CA LEU A 347 -3.08 15.75 16.76
C LEU A 347 -3.81 14.53 17.34
N THR A 348 -5.00 14.18 16.83
CA THR A 348 -5.73 12.96 17.23
C THR A 348 -5.25 11.70 16.49
N MET A 349 -4.49 11.87 15.40
CA MET A 349 -3.96 10.77 14.60
C MET A 349 -2.88 9.99 15.34
N GLN A 350 -2.56 8.78 14.88
CA GLN A 350 -1.40 8.05 15.41
C GLN A 350 -0.10 8.86 15.18
N PRO A 351 0.86 8.88 16.14
CA PRO A 351 2.05 9.73 16.08
C PRO A 351 2.84 9.64 14.77
N ASP A 352 2.99 8.42 14.22
CA ASP A 352 3.73 8.21 12.97
C ASP A 352 3.11 9.00 11.80
N PHE A 353 1.77 9.14 11.77
CA PHE A 353 1.03 9.86 10.73
C PHE A 353 1.00 11.39 10.94
N GLN A 354 1.48 11.88 12.08
CA GLN A 354 1.58 13.31 12.38
C GLN A 354 2.84 13.97 11.80
N LEU A 355 3.87 13.16 11.49
CA LEU A 355 5.26 13.61 11.27
C LEU A 355 5.42 14.68 10.18
N TRP A 356 4.56 14.70 9.16
CA TRP A 356 4.58 15.71 8.11
C TRP A 356 3.51 16.79 8.26
N LEU A 357 2.28 16.37 8.59
CA LEU A 357 1.13 17.27 8.59
C LEU A 357 1.19 18.28 9.74
N VAL A 358 1.49 17.83 10.97
CA VAL A 358 1.51 18.70 12.15
C VAL A 358 2.58 19.79 12.05
N PRO A 359 3.85 19.49 11.69
CA PRO A 359 4.85 20.53 11.48
C PRO A 359 4.48 21.51 10.36
N SER A 360 3.92 21.02 9.26
CA SER A 360 3.50 21.87 8.14
C SER A 360 2.40 22.86 8.56
N LEU A 361 1.39 22.40 9.30
CA LEU A 361 0.31 23.25 9.81
C LEU A 361 0.83 24.28 10.82
N LYS A 362 1.70 23.86 11.75
CA LYS A 362 2.34 24.77 12.71
C LYS A 362 3.16 25.86 12.02
N GLN A 363 3.90 25.50 10.98
CA GLN A 363 4.68 26.46 10.19
C GLN A 363 3.78 27.48 9.50
N ARG A 364 2.65 27.05 8.92
CA ARG A 364 1.67 27.96 8.30
C ARG A 364 1.06 28.93 9.32
N LEU A 365 0.61 28.42 10.46
CA LEU A 365 0.04 29.24 11.54
C LEU A 365 1.05 30.26 12.09
N ALA A 366 2.32 29.88 12.23
CA ALA A 366 3.38 30.78 12.68
C ALA A 366 3.73 31.86 11.65
N ALA A 367 3.65 31.56 10.34
CA ALA A 367 3.85 32.55 9.29
C ALA A 367 2.77 33.64 9.33
N ASP A 368 1.53 33.27 9.65
CA ASP A 368 0.45 34.23 9.85
C ASP A 368 0.67 35.10 11.09
N ASP A 369 1.16 34.55 12.20
CA ASP A 369 1.47 35.32 13.42
C ASP A 369 2.52 36.41 13.17
N ASN A 370 3.54 36.10 12.37
CA ASN A 370 4.57 37.07 12.02
C ASN A 370 4.06 38.13 11.04
N ALA A 371 3.24 37.74 10.06
CA ALA A 371 2.61 38.69 9.14
C ALA A 371 1.63 39.64 9.83
N VAL A 372 0.95 39.20 10.89
CA VAL A 372 0.07 40.06 11.72
C VAL A 372 0.90 41.01 12.58
N LYS A 373 2.07 40.58 13.08
CA LYS A 373 2.98 41.43 13.87
C LYS A 373 3.67 42.51 13.03
N ASP A 374 4.01 42.22 11.77
CA ASP A 374 4.63 43.19 10.85
C ASP A 374 3.63 44.25 10.32
N VAL A 375 2.32 44.08 10.59
CA VAL A 375 1.24 45.01 10.21
C VAL A 375 0.68 45.77 11.42
N ALA A 376 1.12 45.44 12.65
CA ALA A 376 0.82 46.22 13.84
C ALA A 376 1.84 47.36 13.98
N PRO A 377 1.40 48.62 14.16
CA PRO A 377 2.28 49.80 14.18
C PRO A 377 3.28 49.84 15.35
#